data_AF-A0A957H5M4-F1
#
_entry.id   AF-A0A957H5M4-F1
#
_cell.length_a   1.000
_cell.length_b   1.000
_cell.length_c   1.000
_cell.angle_alpha   90.00
_cell.angle_beta   90.00
_cell.angle_gamma   90.00
#
_symmetry.space_group_name_H-M   'P 1'
#
loop_
_entity.id
_entity.type
_entity.pdbx_description
1 polymer ?
#
loop_
_entity_poly.entity_id
_entity_poly.type
_entity_poly.pdbx_seq_one_letter_code
_entity_poly.pdbx_strand_id
1 'polypeptide(L)'
;LTSVEDVLINTKGATFFDMNHEARLADQLSNLPSVVSSADTRPTQQAQDAFGEYAAIADSAIAAFDAILGDDLQALNDLIQSAQLPAITA
;
A
#
# COMPACT_ATOMS: atom_id res chain seq x y z
N LEU A 1 2.46 -10.72 1.51
CA LEU A 1 1.63 -10.02 0.51
C LEU A 1 0.36 -9.45 1.14
N THR A 2 -0.52 -10.29 1.72
CA THR A 2 -1.76 -9.85 2.38
C THR A 2 -1.58 -8.72 3.40
N SER A 3 -0.51 -8.77 4.21
CA SER A 3 -0.20 -7.70 5.17
C SER A 3 0.12 -6.35 4.52
N VAL A 4 0.73 -6.35 3.34
CA VAL A 4 1.03 -5.14 2.57
C VAL A 4 -0.24 -4.61 1.90
N GLU A 5 -1.02 -5.51 1.31
CA GLU A 5 -2.29 -5.18 0.65
C GLU A 5 -3.29 -4.58 1.64
N ASP A 6 -3.47 -5.18 2.81
CA ASP A 6 -4.41 -4.70 3.82
C ASP A 6 -4.02 -3.33 4.41
N VAL A 7 -2.76 -2.93 4.33
CA VAL A 7 -2.32 -1.57 4.71
C VAL A 7 -2.63 -0.59 3.59
N LEU A 8 -2.33 -0.95 2.34
CA LEU A 8 -2.40 -0.05 1.20
C LEU A 8 -3.81 0.16 0.66
N ILE A 9 -4.57 -0.93 0.49
CA ILE A 9 -5.84 -0.95 -0.24
C ILE A 9 -6.94 -1.66 0.53
N ASN A 10 -8.18 -1.29 0.25
CA ASN A 10 -9.32 -2.03 0.76
C ASN A 10 -9.53 -3.32 -0.07
N THR A 11 -9.01 -4.43 0.44
CA THR A 11 -9.12 -5.76 -0.19
C THR A 11 -10.53 -6.36 -0.16
N LYS A 12 -11.43 -5.80 0.66
CA LYS A 12 -12.81 -6.30 0.86
C LYS A 12 -13.86 -5.50 0.12
N GLY A 13 -13.55 -4.24 -0.21
CA GLY A 13 -14.44 -3.36 -0.94
C GLY A 13 -14.58 -3.79 -2.39
N ALA A 14 -15.82 -3.94 -2.86
CA ALA A 14 -16.07 -4.30 -4.26
C ALA A 14 -15.87 -3.11 -5.22
N THR A 15 -15.91 -1.87 -4.70
CA THR A 15 -15.81 -0.64 -5.49
C THR A 15 -15.04 0.44 -4.74
N PHE A 16 -14.50 1.41 -5.49
CA PHE A 16 -13.75 2.56 -4.96
C PHE A 16 -14.55 3.42 -3.96
N PHE A 17 -15.89 3.39 -4.01
CA PHE A 17 -16.77 4.14 -3.10
C PHE A 17 -17.39 3.28 -2.00
N ASP A 18 -16.85 2.08 -1.76
CA ASP A 18 -17.39 1.22 -0.71
C ASP A 18 -17.02 1.76 0.69
N MET A 19 -17.90 2.60 1.23
CA MET A 19 -17.78 3.21 2.55
C MET A 19 -18.18 2.25 3.69
N ASN A 20 -18.50 0.98 3.40
CA ASN A 20 -18.86 -0.01 4.44
C ASN A 20 -17.63 -0.57 5.16
N HIS A 21 -16.43 -0.23 4.69
CA HIS A 21 -15.16 -0.71 5.22
C HIS A 21 -14.26 0.47 5.56
N GLU A 22 -13.31 0.24 6.48
CA GLU A 22 -12.36 1.26 6.91
C GLU A 22 -11.51 1.74 5.73
N ALA A 23 -11.37 3.07 5.60
CA ALA A 23 -10.50 3.70 4.61
C ALA A 23 -9.05 3.25 4.82
N ARG A 24 -8.42 2.76 3.76
CA ARG A 24 -7.00 2.36 3.76
C ARG A 24 -6.12 3.50 3.24
N LEU A 25 -4.81 3.27 3.22
CA LEU A 25 -3.84 4.33 2.91
C LEU A 25 -4.10 5.00 1.55
N ALA A 26 -4.46 4.22 0.52
CA ALA A 26 -4.81 4.75 -0.80
C ALA A 26 -6.03 5.67 -0.76
N ASP A 27 -7.06 5.33 0.03
CA ASP A 27 -8.25 6.15 0.22
C ASP A 27 -7.90 7.44 0.98
N GLN A 28 -7.07 7.34 2.02
CA GLN A 28 -6.62 8.48 2.81
C GLN A 28 -5.81 9.47 1.96
N LEU A 29 -4.84 8.97 1.18
CA LEU A 29 -4.02 9.78 0.27
C LEU A 29 -4.85 10.40 -0.86
N SER A 30 -5.82 9.66 -1.42
CA SER A 30 -6.66 10.18 -2.50
C SER A 30 -7.64 11.26 -2.03
N ASN A 31 -8.07 11.22 -0.77
CA ASN A 31 -8.94 12.23 -0.18
C ASN A 31 -8.20 13.50 0.26
N LEU A 32 -6.92 13.42 0.61
CA LEU A 32 -6.15 14.53 1.15
C LEU A 32 -6.10 15.79 0.24
N PRO A 33 -5.97 15.69 -1.10
CA PRO A 33 -6.03 16.84 -1.99
C PRO A 33 -7.32 17.64 -1.86
N SER A 34 -8.47 16.99 -1.63
CA SER A 34 -9.75 17.69 -1.46
C SER A 34 -9.79 18.53 -0.18
N VAL A 35 -9.14 18.05 0.88
CA VAL A 35 -9.02 18.79 2.15
C VAL A 35 -8.08 19.98 1.98
N VAL A 36 -6.96 19.78 1.31
CA VAL A 36 -5.98 20.84 1.03
C VAL A 36 -6.55 21.93 0.14
N SER A 37 -7.32 21.58 -0.90
CA SER A 37 -7.91 22.53 -1.83
C SER A 37 -9.17 23.21 -1.32
N SER A 38 -9.71 22.77 -0.18
CA SER A 38 -10.93 23.34 0.41
C SER A 38 -10.79 24.79 0.87
N ALA A 39 -9.55 25.27 1.04
CA ALA A 39 -9.26 26.64 1.44
C ALA A 39 -8.34 27.31 0.41
N ASP A 40 -8.64 28.57 0.06
CA ASP A 40 -7.79 29.43 -0.81
C ASP A 40 -6.58 29.97 -0.03
N THR A 41 -5.84 29.09 0.62
CA THR A 41 -4.64 29.41 1.40
C THR A 41 -3.63 28.27 1.31
N ARG A 42 -2.43 28.50 1.81
CA ARG A 42 -1.39 27.46 1.88
C ARG A 42 -1.88 26.28 2.75
N PRO A 43 -1.51 25.02 2.44
CA PRO A 43 -1.91 23.86 3.24
C PRO A 43 -1.62 24.07 4.72
N THR A 44 -2.58 23.69 5.56
CA THR A 44 -2.44 23.78 7.03
C THR A 44 -1.32 22.85 7.52
N GLN A 45 -0.76 23.13 8.69
CA GLN A 45 0.26 22.26 9.29
C GLN A 45 -0.27 20.82 9.45
N GLN A 46 -1.52 20.67 9.88
CA GLN A 46 -2.18 19.38 10.02
C GLN A 46 -2.24 18.60 8.70
N ALA A 47 -2.51 19.26 7.58
CA ALA A 47 -2.55 18.60 6.27
C ALA A 47 -1.15 18.16 5.81
N GLN A 48 -0.12 18.95 6.12
CA GLN A 48 1.28 18.59 5.83
C GLN A 48 1.75 17.42 6.71
N ASP A 49 1.40 17.43 8.00
CA ASP A 49 1.74 16.37 8.94
C ASP A 49 1.05 15.05 8.52
N ALA A 50 -0.24 15.11 8.16
CA ALA A 50 -0.99 13.95 7.66
C ALA A 50 -0.36 13.39 6.38
N PHE A 51 0.04 14.24 5.43
CA PHE A 51 0.77 13.80 4.24
C PHE A 51 2.08 13.08 4.61
N GLY A 52 2.86 13.65 5.53
CA GLY A 52 4.14 13.07 5.97
C GLY A 52 3.96 11.70 6.60
N GLU A 53 2.95 11.53 7.45
CA GLU A 53 2.60 10.25 8.05
C GLU A 53 2.19 9.22 6.99
N TYR A 54 1.27 9.59 6.09
CA TYR A 54 0.79 8.69 5.05
C TYR A 54 1.91 8.29 4.07
N ALA A 55 2.78 9.23 3.71
CA ALA A 55 3.94 8.95 2.87
C ALA A 55 4.90 7.96 3.53
N ALA A 56 5.19 8.13 4.83
CA ALA A 56 6.06 7.21 5.56
C ALA A 56 5.49 5.79 5.64
N ILE A 57 4.17 5.65 5.81
CA ILE A 57 3.51 4.33 5.78
C ILE A 57 3.59 3.73 4.37
N ALA A 58 3.40 4.53 3.32
CA ALA A 58 3.51 4.06 1.94
C ALA A 58 4.93 3.56 1.63
N ASP A 59 5.95 4.33 1.99
CA ASP A 59 7.36 3.97 1.80
C ASP A 59 7.70 2.66 2.52
N SER A 60 7.21 2.48 3.75
CA SER A 60 7.40 1.23 4.51
C SER A 60 6.70 0.04 3.86
N ALA A 61 5.50 0.23 3.31
CA ALA A 61 4.74 -0.83 2.65
C ALA A 61 5.38 -1.24 1.31
N ILE A 62 5.90 -0.27 0.54
CA ILE A 62 6.66 -0.51 -0.69
C ILE A 62 7.93 -1.30 -0.38
N ALA A 63 8.70 -0.88 0.63
CA ALA A 63 9.91 -1.60 1.03
C ALA A 63 9.61 -3.06 1.44
N ALA A 64 8.51 -3.28 2.16
CA ALA A 64 8.06 -4.64 2.52
C ALA A 64 7.65 -5.46 1.28
N PHE A 65 7.01 -4.84 0.30
CA PHE A 65 6.66 -5.51 -0.96
C PHE A 65 7.90 -5.89 -1.77
N ASP A 66 8.87 -5.00 -1.87
CA ASP A 66 10.13 -5.24 -2.56
C ASP A 66 10.91 -6.41 -1.91
N ALA A 67 10.91 -6.49 -0.58
CA ALA A 67 11.51 -7.61 0.14
C ALA A 67 10.81 -8.95 -0.17
N ILE A 68 9.48 -8.96 -0.30
CA ILE A 68 8.72 -10.16 -0.69
C ILE A 68 9.06 -10.58 -2.13
N LEU A 69 9.14 -9.62 -3.06
CA LEU A 69 9.47 -9.90 -4.46
C LEU A 69 10.93 -10.31 -4.66
N GLY A 70 11.83 -9.83 -3.81
CA GLY A 70 13.25 -10.20 -3.83
C GLY A 70 13.49 -11.51 -3.07
N ASP A 71 13.55 -11.40 -1.75
CA ASP A 71 14.07 -12.46 -0.88
C ASP A 71 13.11 -13.65 -0.81
N ASP A 72 11.82 -13.39 -0.52
CA ASP A 72 10.86 -14.47 -0.29
C ASP A 72 10.53 -15.22 -1.59
N LEU A 73 10.36 -14.50 -2.70
CA LEU A 73 10.09 -15.11 -4.01
C LEU A 73 11.30 -15.92 -4.50
N GLN A 74 12.52 -15.42 -4.30
CA GLN A 74 13.72 -16.17 -4.62
C GLN A 74 13.82 -17.45 -3.79
N ALA A 75 13.62 -17.35 -2.47
CA ALA A 75 13.64 -18.51 -1.58
C ALA A 75 12.58 -19.56 -1.98
N LEU A 76 11.38 -19.11 -2.38
CA LEU A 76 10.33 -20.00 -2.88
C LEU A 76 10.76 -20.69 -4.19
N ASN A 77 11.35 -19.94 -5.12
CA ASN A 77 11.83 -20.49 -6.39
C ASN A 77 12.94 -21.53 -6.19
N ASP A 78 13.86 -21.31 -5.24
CA ASP A 78 14.90 -22.28 -4.89
C ASP A 78 14.29 -23.58 -4.31
N LEU A 79 13.27 -23.46 -3.46
CA LEU A 79 12.52 -24.62 -2.94
C LEU A 79 11.82 -25.40 -4.05
N ILE A 80 11.17 -24.69 -4.97
CA ILE A 80 10.50 -25.28 -6.14
C ILE A 80 11.50 -26.02 -7.03
N GLN A 81 12.67 -25.43 -7.28
CA GLN A 81 13.74 -26.06 -8.03
C GLN A 81 14.25 -27.32 -7.33
N SER A 82 14.43 -27.27 -6.00
CA SER A 82 14.86 -28.45 -5.21
C SER A 82 13.82 -29.59 -5.26
N ALA A 83 12.53 -29.24 -5.37
CA ALA A 83 11.42 -30.17 -5.54
C ALA A 83 11.24 -30.63 -7.00
N GLN A 84 12.09 -30.18 -7.93
CA GLN A 84 11.99 -30.44 -9.38
C GLN A 84 10.67 -29.99 -10.01
N LEU A 85 10.03 -28.98 -9.41
CA LEU A 85 8.82 -28.36 -9.94
C LEU A 85 9.20 -27.19 -10.86
N PRO A 86 8.35 -26.82 -11.84
CA PRO A 86 8.58 -25.64 -12.66
C PRO A 86 8.60 -24.36 -11.80
N ALA A 87 9.58 -23.49 -12.02
CA ALA A 87 9.70 -22.22 -11.30
C ALA A 87 8.51 -21.29 -11.55
N ILE A 88 8.19 -20.48 -10.55
CA ILE A 88 7.19 -19.41 -10.69
C ILE A 88 7.91 -18.21 -11.32
N THR A 89 7.43 -17.78 -12.48
CA THR A 89 7.95 -16.61 -13.21
C THR A 89 6.93 -15.48 -13.14
N ALA A 90 7.41 -14.24 -13.01
CA ALA A 90 6.60 -13.02 -12.91
C ALA A 90 6.12 -12.54 -14.29
#